data_AF-A0A537XP05-F1
#
_entry.id   AF-A0A537XP05-F1
#
_cell.length_a   1.000
_cell.length_b   1.000
_cell.length_c   1.000
_cell.angle_alpha   90.00
_cell.angle_beta   90.00
_cell.angle_gamma   90.00
#
_symmetry.space_group_name_H-M   'P 1'
#
loop_
_entity.id
_entity.type
_entity.pdbx_description
1 polymer ?
#
loop_
_entity_poly.entity_id
_entity_poly.type
_entity_poly.pdbx_seq_one_letter_code
_entity_poly.pdbx_strand_id
1 'polypeptide(L)'
;MAQPIPRHRSHRGLFLDRLLHPAAGRPLPHLPEGWRARLNAPLRRSRADALAERAMGKFDRLDRESRFGLVLIVGIFVFALAFLPVAMALDASLGVVTRHYLAKVGDPLNLPPLPQRSTILARDGSVLQHVYFGENRVVVPISRYRESTVQAVLAIEDDGFFKHWKAARPSPSSWSRTP
;
A
#
# COMPACT_ATOMS: atom_id res chain seq x y z
N MET A 1 51.21 16.29 -0.99
CA MET A 1 51.39 15.01 -1.71
C MET A 1 50.05 14.29 -1.70
N ALA A 2 49.32 14.32 -2.81
CA ALA A 2 47.97 13.76 -2.92
C ALA A 2 48.00 12.52 -3.83
N GLN A 3 47.46 11.41 -3.35
CA GLN A 3 47.37 10.17 -4.13
C GLN A 3 46.24 10.27 -5.18
N PRO A 4 46.41 9.72 -6.39
CA PRO A 4 45.35 9.75 -7.39
C PRO A 4 44.28 8.68 -7.11
N ILE A 5 43.02 9.11 -7.20
CA ILE A 5 41.82 8.26 -7.09
C ILE A 5 41.69 7.41 -8.37
N PRO A 6 41.48 6.08 -8.29
CA PRO A 6 41.29 5.25 -9.47
C PRO A 6 39.95 5.56 -10.14
N ARG A 7 39.99 5.88 -11.44
CA ARG A 7 38.79 6.10 -12.27
C ARG A 7 38.08 4.77 -12.52
N HIS A 8 36.85 4.69 -12.04
CA HIS A 8 35.91 3.60 -12.28
C HIS A 8 35.65 3.43 -13.79
N ARG A 9 36.11 2.32 -14.37
CA ARG A 9 35.90 1.95 -15.78
C ARG A 9 34.41 1.65 -16.01
N SER A 10 33.73 2.44 -16.85
CA SER A 10 32.36 2.14 -17.26
C SER A 10 32.34 0.90 -18.15
N HIS A 11 31.85 -0.21 -17.64
CA HIS A 11 31.43 -1.35 -18.45
C HIS A 11 30.08 -1.03 -19.12
N ARG A 12 30.11 -0.14 -20.11
CA ARG A 12 29.03 -0.01 -21.11
C ARG A 12 29.43 -0.83 -22.33
N GLY A 13 28.61 -1.82 -22.70
CA GLY A 13 28.56 -2.30 -24.09
C GLY A 13 28.96 -3.74 -24.42
N LEU A 14 29.30 -4.62 -23.46
CA LEU A 14 29.83 -5.96 -23.81
C LEU A 14 28.80 -7.09 -23.98
N PHE A 15 27.50 -6.81 -23.87
CA PHE A 15 26.47 -7.85 -23.95
C PHE A 15 25.62 -7.85 -25.22
N LEU A 16 25.58 -6.77 -25.99
CA LEU A 16 24.69 -6.66 -27.16
C LEU A 16 25.38 -6.90 -28.51
N ASP A 17 26.70 -6.70 -28.60
CA ASP A 17 27.44 -6.91 -29.85
C ASP A 17 27.61 -8.40 -30.22
N ARG A 18 27.40 -9.30 -29.26
CA ARG A 18 27.46 -10.76 -29.45
C ARG A 18 26.15 -11.37 -29.95
N LEU A 19 25.04 -10.63 -29.91
CA LEU A 19 23.70 -11.13 -30.25
C LEU A 19 23.26 -10.80 -31.69
N LEU A 20 23.96 -9.89 -32.38
CA LEU A 20 23.54 -9.35 -33.67
C LEU A 20 24.49 -9.66 -34.84
N HIS A 21 25.46 -10.56 -34.66
CA HIS A 21 26.17 -11.11 -35.83
C HIS A 21 25.26 -12.10 -36.57
N PRO A 22 24.86 -11.81 -37.82
CA PRO A 22 24.16 -12.80 -38.63
C PRO A 22 25.13 -13.94 -38.87
N ALA A 23 24.78 -15.14 -38.41
CA ALA A 23 25.48 -16.39 -38.72
C ALA A 23 25.27 -16.79 -40.20
N ALA A 24 25.43 -15.84 -41.12
CA ALA A 24 25.39 -16.06 -42.54
C ALA A 24 26.72 -16.71 -42.96
N GLY A 25 26.73 -18.04 -43.05
CA GLY A 25 27.84 -18.79 -43.63
C GLY A 25 28.44 -19.88 -42.76
N ARG A 26 27.95 -20.10 -41.53
CA ARG A 26 28.27 -21.34 -40.82
C ARG A 26 27.33 -22.44 -41.33
N PRO A 27 27.83 -23.55 -41.89
CA PRO A 27 26.95 -24.68 -42.18
C PRO A 27 26.24 -25.03 -40.87
N LEU A 28 24.90 -25.12 -40.91
CA LEU A 28 24.12 -25.57 -39.76
C LEU A 28 24.80 -26.82 -39.21
N PRO A 29 25.10 -26.89 -37.89
CA PRO A 29 25.68 -28.09 -37.32
C PRO A 29 24.79 -29.24 -37.75
N HIS A 30 25.39 -30.25 -38.38
CA HIS A 30 24.67 -31.43 -38.82
C HIS A 30 23.91 -31.94 -37.60
N LEU A 31 22.58 -31.88 -37.63
CA LEU A 31 21.82 -32.48 -36.56
C LEU A 31 22.22 -33.96 -36.53
N PRO A 32 22.57 -34.52 -35.36
CA PRO A 32 22.97 -35.91 -35.27
C PRO A 32 21.92 -36.79 -35.93
N GLU A 33 22.34 -37.82 -36.66
CA GLU A 33 21.42 -38.69 -37.40
C GLU A 33 20.27 -39.16 -36.49
N GLY A 34 19.04 -39.04 -36.98
CA GLY A 34 17.82 -39.38 -36.23
C GLY A 34 17.19 -38.24 -35.40
N TRP A 35 17.84 -37.10 -35.18
CA TRP A 35 17.21 -35.98 -34.45
C TRP A 35 16.02 -35.36 -35.19
N ARG A 36 16.10 -35.25 -36.52
CA ARG A 36 14.97 -34.84 -37.36
C ARG A 36 13.79 -35.82 -37.23
N ALA A 37 14.09 -37.12 -37.15
CA ALA A 37 13.06 -38.15 -36.95
C ALA A 37 12.43 -38.08 -35.54
N ARG A 38 13.17 -37.64 -34.51
CA ARG A 38 12.65 -37.46 -33.14
C ARG A 38 11.79 -36.21 -32.98
N LEU A 39 12.14 -35.10 -33.64
CA LEU A 39 11.32 -33.89 -33.64
C LEU A 39 10.02 -34.07 -34.44
N ASN A 40 10.08 -34.86 -35.51
CA ASN A 40 8.91 -35.25 -36.30
C ASN A 40 8.21 -36.50 -35.75
N ALA A 41 8.71 -37.08 -34.65
CA ALA A 41 8.06 -38.23 -34.03
C ALA A 41 6.76 -37.73 -33.39
N PRO A 42 5.61 -38.38 -33.65
CA PRO A 42 4.37 -38.02 -32.99
C PRO A 42 4.59 -38.07 -31.48
N LEU A 43 4.13 -37.01 -30.79
CA LEU A 43 4.21 -36.93 -29.34
C LEU A 43 3.67 -38.24 -28.76
N ARG A 44 4.50 -38.92 -27.96
CA ARG A 44 4.12 -40.17 -27.32
C ARG A 44 2.83 -39.91 -26.54
N ARG A 45 1.74 -40.60 -26.91
CA ARG A 45 0.45 -40.48 -26.22
C ARG A 45 0.67 -40.56 -24.72
N SER A 46 0.36 -39.47 -24.03
CA SER A 46 0.50 -39.36 -22.60
C SER A 46 -0.65 -40.10 -21.92
N ARG A 47 -0.49 -40.43 -20.63
CA ARG A 47 -1.61 -40.93 -19.82
C ARG A 47 -2.76 -39.91 -19.76
N ALA A 48 -2.47 -38.62 -19.90
CA ALA A 48 -3.48 -37.57 -19.96
C ALA A 48 -4.30 -37.65 -21.25
N ASP A 49 -3.68 -37.95 -22.39
CA ASP A 49 -4.38 -38.10 -23.67
C ASP A 49 -5.35 -39.29 -23.62
N ALA A 50 -4.91 -40.43 -23.06
CA ALA A 50 -5.77 -41.60 -22.89
C ALA A 50 -6.96 -41.33 -21.93
N LEU A 51 -6.75 -40.50 -20.91
CA LEU A 51 -7.81 -40.09 -19.99
C LEU A 51 -8.78 -39.13 -20.67
N ALA A 52 -8.27 -38.16 -21.44
CA ALA A 52 -9.06 -37.20 -22.19
C ALA A 52 -9.95 -37.90 -23.22
N GLU A 53 -9.40 -38.82 -24.00
CA GLU A 53 -10.14 -39.65 -24.95
C GLU A 53 -11.25 -40.45 -24.26
N ARG A 54 -10.97 -41.05 -23.09
CA ARG A 54 -11.96 -41.80 -22.32
C ARG A 54 -13.05 -40.89 -21.75
N ALA A 55 -12.71 -39.65 -21.37
CA ALA A 55 -13.65 -38.66 -20.87
C ALA A 55 -14.52 -38.11 -22.01
N MET A 56 -13.93 -37.74 -23.14
CA MET A 56 -14.66 -37.27 -24.34
C MET A 56 -15.59 -38.35 -24.88
N GLY A 57 -15.14 -39.61 -24.97
CA GLY A 57 -16.01 -40.72 -25.39
C GLY A 57 -17.15 -41.04 -24.42
N LYS A 58 -17.13 -40.55 -23.17
CA LYS A 58 -18.29 -40.58 -22.26
C LYS A 58 -19.18 -39.36 -22.46
N PHE A 59 -18.58 -38.19 -22.64
CA PHE A 59 -19.29 -36.95 -22.95
C PHE A 59 -20.11 -37.05 -24.25
N ASP A 60 -19.53 -37.66 -25.29
CA ASP A 60 -20.16 -37.91 -26.58
C ASP A 60 -21.26 -38.98 -26.55
N ARG A 61 -21.44 -39.67 -25.42
CA ARG A 61 -22.57 -40.58 -25.18
C ARG A 61 -23.74 -39.93 -24.46
N LEU A 62 -23.55 -38.72 -23.90
CA LEU A 62 -24.63 -37.98 -23.28
C LEU A 62 -25.59 -37.42 -24.35
N ASP A 63 -26.86 -37.28 -24.03
CA ASP A 63 -27.81 -36.54 -24.86
C ASP A 63 -27.54 -35.03 -24.81
N ARG A 64 -28.17 -34.27 -25.71
CA ARG A 64 -27.93 -32.84 -25.90
C ARG A 64 -28.19 -32.02 -24.63
N GLU A 65 -29.27 -32.33 -23.91
CA GLU A 65 -29.68 -31.58 -22.72
C GLU A 65 -28.71 -31.84 -21.57
N SER A 66 -28.32 -33.11 -21.36
CA SER A 66 -27.33 -33.49 -20.36
C SER A 66 -25.94 -32.87 -20.62
N ARG A 67 -25.50 -32.78 -21.89
CA ARG A 67 -24.25 -32.09 -22.26
C ARG A 67 -24.33 -30.62 -21.94
N PHE A 68 -25.43 -29.97 -22.30
CA PHE A 68 -25.64 -28.56 -22.03
C PHE A 68 -25.62 -28.26 -20.53
N GLY A 69 -26.33 -29.07 -19.74
CA GLY A 69 -26.31 -28.97 -18.27
C GLY A 69 -24.92 -29.15 -17.67
N LEU A 70 -24.15 -30.13 -18.16
CA LEU A 70 -22.78 -30.35 -17.70
C LEU A 70 -21.85 -29.18 -18.03
N VAL A 71 -21.93 -28.63 -19.25
CA VAL A 71 -21.16 -27.44 -19.64
C VAL A 71 -21.53 -26.24 -18.79
N LEU A 72 -22.81 -26.05 -18.48
CA LEU A 72 -23.27 -24.97 -17.60
C LEU A 72 -22.68 -25.10 -16.19
N ILE A 73 -22.76 -26.29 -15.59
CA ILE A 73 -22.25 -26.54 -14.22
C ILE A 73 -20.75 -26.33 -14.16
N VAL A 74 -19.99 -26.89 -15.12
CA VAL A 74 -18.54 -26.70 -15.18
C VAL A 74 -18.20 -25.23 -15.44
N GLY A 75 -18.95 -24.56 -16.31
CA GLY A 75 -18.79 -23.15 -16.60
C GLY A 75 -19.01 -22.26 -15.37
N ILE A 76 -20.08 -22.50 -14.60
CA ILE A 76 -20.35 -21.80 -13.34
C ILE A 76 -19.23 -22.05 -12.34
N PHE A 77 -18.73 -23.28 -12.24
CA PHE A 77 -17.66 -23.63 -11.31
C PHE A 77 -16.35 -22.93 -11.68
N VAL A 78 -15.95 -22.97 -12.95
CA VAL A 78 -14.76 -22.27 -13.46
C VAL A 78 -14.91 -20.76 -13.28
N PHE A 79 -16.09 -20.21 -13.57
CA PHE A 79 -16.40 -18.80 -13.33
C PHE A 79 -16.24 -18.44 -11.85
N ALA A 80 -16.84 -19.19 -10.93
CA ALA A 80 -16.70 -18.96 -9.49
C ALA A 80 -15.24 -19.03 -9.02
N LEU A 81 -14.45 -20.00 -9.52
CA LEU A 81 -13.02 -20.09 -9.21
C LEU A 81 -12.24 -18.87 -9.72
N ALA A 82 -12.57 -18.35 -10.91
CA ALA A 82 -11.91 -17.17 -11.47
C ALA A 82 -12.12 -15.91 -10.60
N PHE A 83 -13.23 -15.83 -9.87
CA PHE A 83 -13.53 -14.71 -8.97
C PHE A 83 -13.04 -14.91 -7.53
N LEU A 84 -12.51 -16.09 -7.18
CA LEU A 84 -11.99 -16.36 -5.84
C LEU A 84 -10.90 -15.36 -5.39
N PRO A 85 -9.91 -14.97 -6.23
CA PRO A 85 -8.91 -13.97 -5.85
C PRO A 85 -9.53 -12.60 -5.54
N VAL A 86 -10.57 -12.20 -6.28
CA VAL A 86 -11.29 -10.93 -6.06
C VAL A 86 -12.03 -10.97 -4.73
N ALA A 87 -12.73 -12.06 -4.43
CA ALA A 87 -13.41 -12.24 -3.16
C ALA A 87 -12.43 -12.19 -1.96
N MET A 88 -11.28 -12.86 -2.08
CA MET A 88 -10.25 -12.84 -1.03
C MET A 88 -9.64 -11.44 -0.85
N ALA A 89 -9.41 -10.70 -1.94
CA ALA A 89 -8.89 -9.33 -1.88
C ALA A 89 -9.88 -8.37 -1.19
N LEU A 90 -11.17 -8.49 -1.50
CA LEU A 90 -12.23 -7.71 -0.87
C LEU A 90 -12.30 -7.99 0.64
N ASP A 91 -12.30 -9.26 1.05
CA ASP A 91 -12.35 -9.62 2.47
C ASP A 91 -11.15 -9.09 3.27
N ALA A 92 -9.94 -9.22 2.70
CA ALA A 92 -8.74 -8.66 3.32
C ALA A 92 -8.83 -7.14 3.49
N SER A 93 -9.36 -6.42 2.50
CA SER A 93 -9.51 -4.95 2.57
C SER A 93 -10.51 -4.52 3.64
N LEU A 94 -11.66 -5.19 3.76
CA LEU A 94 -12.67 -4.93 4.78
C LEU A 94 -12.15 -5.28 6.19
N GLY A 95 -11.35 -6.34 6.31
CA GLY A 95 -10.71 -6.74 7.56
C GLY A 95 -9.71 -5.70 8.08
N VAL A 96 -9.02 -4.98 7.19
CA VAL A 96 -8.13 -3.87 7.57
C VAL A 96 -8.93 -2.67 8.07
N VAL A 97 -9.97 -2.27 7.33
CA VAL A 97 -10.83 -1.14 7.72
C VAL A 97 -11.48 -1.38 9.08
N THR A 98 -12.05 -2.58 9.26
CA THR A 98 -12.70 -2.96 10.51
C THR A 98 -11.72 -2.91 11.69
N ARG A 99 -10.53 -3.52 11.56
CA ARG A 99 -9.56 -3.58 12.66
C ARG A 99 -8.92 -2.23 13.00
N HIS A 100 -8.62 -1.42 12.00
CA HIS A 100 -7.88 -0.17 12.22
C HIS A 100 -8.76 1.01 12.59
N TYR A 101 -9.98 1.05 12.05
CA TYR A 101 -10.86 2.21 12.20
C TYR A 101 -12.06 1.86 13.05
N LEU A 102 -12.86 0.86 12.66
CA LEU A 102 -14.14 0.58 13.32
C LEU A 102 -13.98 -0.04 14.72
N ALA A 103 -13.02 -0.93 14.91
CA ALA A 103 -12.77 -1.57 16.20
C ALA A 103 -12.27 -0.59 17.28
N LYS A 104 -11.80 0.60 16.87
CA LYS A 104 -11.36 1.67 17.77
C LYS A 104 -12.42 2.75 17.97
N VAL A 105 -13.57 2.65 17.29
CA VAL A 105 -14.69 3.57 17.51
C VAL A 105 -15.29 3.26 18.88
N GLY A 106 -14.95 4.10 19.86
CA GLY A 106 -15.39 3.94 21.25
C GLY A 106 -14.24 3.78 22.25
N ASP A 107 -13.02 3.52 21.77
CA ASP A 107 -11.85 3.59 22.64
C ASP A 107 -11.67 5.05 23.09
N PRO A 108 -11.54 5.30 24.41
CA PRO A 108 -11.24 6.64 24.88
C PRO A 108 -9.90 7.08 24.31
N LEU A 109 -9.86 8.33 23.84
CA LEU A 109 -8.65 8.93 23.29
C LEU A 109 -7.58 8.97 24.40
N ASN A 110 -6.61 8.07 24.33
CA ASN A 110 -5.52 8.04 25.29
C ASN A 110 -4.48 9.10 24.89
N LEU A 111 -4.70 10.32 25.37
CA LEU A 111 -3.76 11.41 25.17
C LEU A 111 -2.59 11.26 26.13
N PRO A 112 -1.34 11.42 25.68
CA PRO A 112 -0.22 11.54 26.59
C PRO A 112 -0.45 12.76 27.51
N PRO A 113 0.12 12.76 28.73
CA PRO A 113 0.04 13.93 29.59
C PRO A 113 0.55 15.15 28.84
N LEU A 114 -0.18 16.26 28.98
CA LEU A 114 0.23 17.53 28.39
C LEU A 114 1.65 17.87 28.89
N PRO A 115 2.54 18.29 27.99
CA PRO A 115 3.92 18.62 28.35
C PRO A 115 3.91 19.69 29.46
N GLN A 116 4.51 19.35 30.59
CA GLN A 116 4.56 20.21 31.77
C GLN A 116 5.88 20.98 31.81
N ARG A 117 5.83 22.18 32.38
CA ARG A 117 7.02 22.97 32.74
C ARG A 117 7.17 22.98 34.25
N SER A 118 8.41 22.94 34.73
CA SER A 118 8.74 23.34 36.11
C SER A 118 9.35 24.74 36.13
N THR A 119 9.04 25.51 37.18
CA THR A 119 9.63 26.83 37.41
C THR A 119 10.43 26.80 38.70
N ILE A 120 11.72 27.13 38.61
CA ILE A 120 12.62 27.26 39.75
C ILE A 120 12.52 28.70 40.25
N LEU A 121 12.22 28.86 41.54
CA LEU A 121 12.06 30.16 42.21
C LEU A 121 13.21 30.40 43.19
N ALA A 122 13.60 31.66 43.37
CA ALA A 122 14.47 32.11 44.44
C ALA A 122 13.70 32.25 45.77
N ARG A 123 14.42 32.47 46.87
CA ARG A 123 13.83 32.63 48.22
C ARG A 123 12.83 33.79 48.31
N ASP A 124 13.04 34.84 47.53
CA ASP A 124 12.16 36.01 47.45
C ASP A 124 10.95 35.81 46.51
N GLY A 125 10.82 34.63 45.89
CA GLY A 125 9.75 34.30 44.95
C GLY A 125 10.04 34.69 43.49
N SER A 126 11.19 35.30 43.19
CA SER A 126 11.56 35.62 41.81
C SER A 126 11.90 34.36 40.99
N VAL A 127 11.64 34.39 39.68
CA VAL A 127 11.89 33.24 38.79
C VAL A 127 13.38 33.16 38.44
N LEU A 128 14.01 32.03 38.74
CA LEU A 128 15.38 31.73 38.34
C LEU A 128 15.43 31.04 36.97
N GLN A 129 14.56 30.04 36.73
CA GLN A 129 14.63 29.23 35.50
C GLN A 129 13.31 28.50 35.21
N HIS A 130 13.06 28.23 33.92
CA HIS A 130 12.04 27.27 33.48
C HIS A 130 12.69 25.98 32.94
N VAL A 131 12.20 24.83 33.37
CA VAL A 131 12.68 23.50 32.97
C VAL A 131 11.64 22.83 32.06
N TYR A 132 12.10 22.33 30.91
CA TYR A 132 11.26 21.75 29.84
C TYR A 132 11.62 20.29 29.53
N PHE A 133 12.24 19.58 30.48
CA PHE A 133 12.55 18.14 30.38
C PHE A 133 13.13 17.67 29.03
N GLY A 134 14.00 18.47 28.41
CA GLY A 134 14.69 18.13 27.15
C GLY A 134 13.98 18.55 25.86
N GLU A 135 12.85 19.25 25.95
CA GLU A 135 12.15 19.75 24.78
C GLU A 135 12.79 21.04 24.22
N ASN A 136 12.91 21.12 22.89
CA ASN A 136 13.39 22.32 22.20
C ASN A 136 12.28 23.38 22.12
N ARG A 137 12.08 24.12 23.21
CA ARG A 137 11.01 25.12 23.33
C ARG A 137 11.53 26.49 23.75
N VAL A 138 10.97 27.51 23.13
CA VAL A 138 11.14 28.92 23.51
C VAL A 138 9.76 29.56 23.62
N VAL A 139 9.46 30.23 24.73
CA VAL A 139 8.23 31.02 24.85
C VAL A 139 8.43 32.36 24.19
N VAL A 140 7.56 32.67 23.23
CA VAL A 140 7.54 33.96 22.55
C VAL A 140 6.17 34.59 22.81
N PRO A 141 6.10 35.76 23.46
CA PRO A 141 4.84 36.50 23.60
C PRO A 141 4.21 36.77 22.24
N ILE A 142 2.87 36.75 22.15
CA ILE A 142 2.16 36.95 20.87
C ILE A 142 2.56 38.26 20.19
N SER A 143 2.81 39.31 20.99
CA SER A 143 3.24 40.64 20.53
C SER A 143 4.62 40.68 19.86
N ARG A 144 5.42 39.62 19.98
CA ARG A 144 6.73 39.51 19.31
C ARG A 144 6.65 38.81 17.96
N TYR A 145 5.50 38.23 17.59
CA TYR A 145 5.31 37.67 16.26
C TYR A 145 4.99 38.78 15.25
N ARG A 146 5.41 38.58 14.00
CA ARG A 146 4.96 39.44 12.90
C ARG A 146 3.50 39.15 12.61
N GLU A 147 2.74 40.18 12.28
CA GLU A 147 1.31 40.05 11.92
C GLU A 147 1.10 39.00 10.83
N SER A 148 1.95 38.98 9.80
CA SER A 148 1.89 38.00 8.72
C SER A 148 1.99 36.55 9.19
N THR A 149 2.76 36.28 10.26
CA THR A 149 2.90 34.93 10.83
C THR A 149 1.61 34.51 11.51
N VAL A 150 1.00 35.41 12.29
CA VAL A 150 -0.27 35.16 12.96
C VAL A 150 -1.37 34.91 11.93
N GLN A 151 -1.47 35.77 10.91
CA GLN A 151 -2.45 35.64 9.84
C GLN A 151 -2.29 34.34 9.04
N ALA A 152 -1.04 33.92 8.75
CA ALA A 152 -0.78 32.66 8.05
C ALA A 152 -1.26 31.44 8.86
N VAL A 153 -0.99 31.39 10.16
CA VAL A 153 -1.46 30.30 11.03
C VAL A 153 -2.99 30.29 11.10
N LEU A 154 -3.61 31.45 11.33
CA LEU A 154 -5.07 31.55 11.38
C LEU A 154 -5.70 31.11 10.05
N ALA A 155 -5.18 31.54 8.91
CA ALA A 155 -5.72 31.15 7.61
C ALA A 155 -5.66 29.63 7.32
N ILE A 156 -4.70 28.91 7.92
CA ILE A 156 -4.55 27.46 7.75
C ILE A 156 -5.36 26.67 8.77
N GLU A 157 -5.34 27.10 10.04
CA GLU A 157 -5.87 26.32 11.16
C GLU A 157 -7.32 26.71 11.53
N ASP A 158 -7.61 28.01 11.63
CA ASP A 158 -8.94 28.53 12.00
C ASP A 158 -9.09 30.01 11.58
N ASP A 159 -9.55 30.24 10.34
CA ASP A 159 -9.77 31.58 9.79
C ASP A 159 -10.91 32.34 10.50
N GLY A 160 -11.75 31.58 11.21
CA GLY A 160 -12.86 32.01 12.04
C GLY A 160 -12.51 32.17 13.51
N PHE A 161 -11.25 32.01 13.92
CA PHE A 161 -10.85 31.95 15.35
C PHE A 161 -11.46 33.08 16.20
N PHE A 162 -11.35 34.33 15.75
CA PHE A 162 -11.91 35.49 16.47
C PHE A 162 -13.44 35.61 16.36
N LYS A 163 -14.07 34.94 15.39
CA LYS A 163 -15.53 34.85 15.24
C LYS A 163 -16.10 33.78 16.17
N HIS A 164 -15.45 32.62 16.27
CA HIS A 164 -15.84 31.52 17.17
C HIS A 164 -15.91 31.95 18.62
N TRP A 165 -14.92 32.72 19.08
CA TRP A 165 -14.88 33.25 20.44
C TRP A 165 -16.14 34.04 20.86
N LYS A 166 -16.81 34.72 19.93
CA LYS A 166 -18.04 35.48 20.23
C LYS A 166 -19.30 34.63 20.29
N ALA A 167 -19.34 33.50 19.58
CA ALA A 167 -20.52 32.63 19.53
C ALA A 167 -20.68 31.76 20.79
N ALA A 168 -19.61 31.52 21.54
CA ALA A 168 -19.59 30.60 22.68
C ALA A 168 -20.06 31.19 24.03
N ARG A 169 -20.56 32.44 24.09
CA ARG A 169 -21.13 32.98 25.34
C ARG A 169 -22.61 32.58 25.48
N PRO A 170 -23.01 31.84 26.54
CA PRO A 170 -24.41 31.72 26.87
C PRO A 170 -24.97 33.09 27.28
N SER A 171 -26.19 33.38 26.82
CA SER A 171 -26.98 34.53 27.26
C SER A 171 -27.14 34.48 28.80
N PRO A 172 -27.03 35.60 29.54
CA PRO A 172 -27.29 35.66 30.98
C PRO A 172 -28.66 35.08 31.39
N SER A 173 -29.63 35.03 30.47
CA SER A 173 -30.98 34.52 30.71
C SER A 173 -31.09 32.99 30.82
N SER A 174 -30.02 32.22 30.60
CA SER A 174 -30.04 30.75 30.74
C SER A 174 -29.77 30.25 32.17
N TRP A 175 -29.48 31.15 33.12
CA TRP A 175 -29.10 30.80 34.50
C TRP A 175 -30.28 30.74 35.48
N SER A 176 -31.50 31.04 35.06
CA SER A 176 -32.67 31.09 35.94
C SER A 176 -33.62 29.90 35.81
N ARG A 177 -33.14 28.74 35.36
CA ARG A 177 -33.91 27.49 35.37
C ARG A 177 -33.16 26.39 36.09
N THR A 178 -33.39 26.33 37.40
CA THR A 178 -33.37 25.08 38.16
C THR A 178 -34.69 24.97 38.95
N PRO A 179 -35.21 23.73 39.11
CA PRO A 179 -36.57 23.43 39.53
C PRO A 179 -36.91 23.80 40.97
#